data_AF-A0A7S1YGU7-F1
#
_entry.id   AF-A0A7S1YGU7-F1
#
_cell.length_a   1.000
_cell.length_b   1.000
_cell.length_c   1.000
_cell.angle_alpha   90.00
_cell.angle_beta   90.00
_cell.angle_gamma   90.00
#
_symmetry.space_group_name_H-M   'P 1'
#
loop_
_entity.id
_entity.type
_entity.pdbx_description
1 polymer ?
#
loop_
_entity_poly.entity_id
_entity_poly.type
_entity_poly.pdbx_seq_one_letter_code
_entity_poly.pdbx_strand_id
1 'polypeptide(L)'
;AQVAEGSDAIAKAEARSPPTRPHSSTFTLRVIAFGGRGLRAADGSGSADPYCVLKCGGQVARSSTQHTLCPEWNEPMHLRNISLPITSAGAIDATFAIAVLTLM
;
A
#
# COMPACT_ATOMS: atom_id res chain seq x y z
N ALA A 1 62.38 33.66 15.86
CA ALA A 1 62.82 32.96 14.64
C ALA A 1 61.59 32.60 13.83
N GLN A 2 61.68 32.80 12.51
CA GLN A 2 60.70 32.42 11.47
C GLN A 2 60.31 30.92 11.62
N VAL A 3 59.21 30.39 11.07
CA VAL A 3 58.76 30.45 9.67
C VAL A 3 57.27 30.05 9.56
N ALA A 4 56.63 30.53 8.50
CA ALA A 4 55.27 30.22 8.04
C ALA A 4 55.24 29.00 7.11
N GLU A 5 54.06 28.38 6.95
CA GLU A 5 53.49 27.72 5.74
C GLU A 5 52.15 27.07 6.19
N GLY A 6 50.99 27.22 5.56
CA GLY A 6 50.72 27.38 4.14
C GLY A 6 50.00 26.13 3.63
N SER A 7 48.65 26.17 3.63
CA SER A 7 47.69 25.61 2.65
C SER A 7 47.78 24.19 2.07
N ASP A 8 46.58 23.66 1.79
CA ASP A 8 46.23 22.65 0.78
C ASP A 8 46.55 21.16 1.02
N ALA A 9 45.49 20.37 1.22
CA ALA A 9 45.08 19.38 0.23
C ALA A 9 43.81 18.64 0.69
N ILE A 10 42.68 19.06 0.11
CA ILE A 10 41.52 18.22 -0.14
C ILE A 10 41.98 17.10 -1.09
N ALA A 11 42.06 15.84 -0.64
CA ALA A 11 41.93 14.66 -1.49
C ALA A 11 42.05 13.34 -0.71
N LYS A 12 40.93 12.80 -0.23
CA LYS A 12 40.58 11.41 -0.56
C LYS A 12 39.07 11.21 -0.41
N ALA A 13 38.40 11.38 -1.54
CA ALA A 13 36.99 11.10 -1.72
C ALA A 13 36.70 9.58 -1.65
N GLU A 14 35.47 9.29 -1.24
CA GLU A 14 34.62 8.16 -1.64
C GLU A 14 35.10 6.72 -1.41
N ALA A 15 34.48 6.07 -0.42
CA ALA A 15 33.66 4.85 -0.64
C ALA A 15 32.98 4.42 0.66
N ARG A 16 32.11 5.27 1.21
CA ARG A 16 30.99 4.79 2.02
C ARG A 16 29.94 5.87 1.96
N SER A 17 29.04 5.75 0.98
CA SER A 17 27.77 6.45 1.01
C SER A 17 27.25 6.39 2.47
N PRO A 18 26.80 7.52 3.07
CA PRO A 18 26.07 7.43 4.33
C PRO A 18 24.99 6.36 4.13
N PRO A 19 24.69 5.51 5.13
CA PRO A 19 23.54 4.62 5.00
C PRO A 19 22.38 5.53 4.64
N THR A 20 21.91 5.45 3.40
CA THR A 20 20.72 6.16 2.95
C THR A 20 19.65 5.65 3.89
N ARG A 21 19.38 6.40 4.96
CA ARG A 21 18.29 6.10 5.87
C ARG A 21 17.11 6.00 4.92
N PRO A 22 16.47 4.83 4.74
CA PRO A 22 15.30 4.79 3.92
C PRO A 22 14.37 5.81 4.53
N HIS A 23 14.08 6.89 3.79
CA HIS A 23 13.14 7.89 4.22
C HIS A 23 11.80 7.16 4.26
N SER A 24 11.47 6.62 5.43
CA SER A 24 10.18 5.99 5.67
C SER A 24 9.21 7.13 5.88
N SER A 25 8.61 7.62 4.80
CA SER A 25 7.43 8.44 4.91
C SER A 25 6.24 7.52 5.18
N THR A 26 5.42 7.92 6.15
CA THR A 26 4.15 7.26 6.42
C THR A 26 3.07 7.89 5.57
N PHE A 27 2.27 7.06 4.91
CA PHE A 27 1.17 7.50 4.06
C PHE A 27 -0.18 7.03 4.63
N THR A 28 -1.25 7.69 4.19
CA THR A 28 -2.63 7.23 4.42
C THR A 28 -3.28 6.95 3.08
N LEU A 29 -3.78 5.73 2.90
CA LEU A 29 -4.52 5.31 1.72
C LEU A 29 -6.02 5.36 2.03
N ARG A 30 -6.76 6.14 1.25
CA ARG A 30 -8.23 6.23 1.32
C ARG A 30 -8.81 5.75 0.00
N VAL A 31 -9.71 4.77 0.09
CA VAL A 31 -10.37 4.15 -1.06
C VAL A 31 -11.86 4.13 -0.79
N ILE A 32 -12.68 4.26 -1.83
CA ILE A 32 -14.13 4.07 -1.73
C ILE A 32 -14.47 2.83 -2.56
N ALA A 33 -15.01 1.80 -1.91
CA ALA A 33 -15.57 0.65 -2.61
C ALA A 33 -16.96 1.04 -3.08
N PHE A 34 -17.14 1.24 -4.39
CA PHE A 34 -18.45 1.59 -4.96
C PHE A 34 -19.35 0.36 -5.06
N GLY A 35 -19.00 -0.59 -5.92
CA GLY A 35 -19.81 -1.77 -6.17
C GLY A 35 -19.21 -2.71 -7.19
N GLY A 36 -19.89 -3.83 -7.40
CA GLY A 36 -19.57 -4.84 -8.40
C GLY A 36 -20.84 -5.29 -9.12
N ARG A 37 -20.72 -5.85 -10.32
CA ARG A 37 -21.86 -6.37 -11.10
C ARG A 37 -21.45 -7.64 -11.83
N GLY A 38 -22.40 -8.56 -11.99
CA GLY A 38 -22.19 -9.81 -12.72
C GLY A 38 -21.22 -10.76 -12.02
N LEU A 39 -21.22 -10.76 -10.67
CA LEU A 39 -20.43 -11.71 -9.91
C LEU A 39 -20.99 -13.13 -10.13
N ARG A 40 -20.10 -14.11 -10.10
CA ARG A 40 -20.49 -15.51 -10.21
C ARG A 40 -21.16 -15.94 -8.91
N ALA A 41 -22.32 -16.59 -9.03
CA ALA A 41 -22.96 -17.25 -7.90
C ALA A 41 -22.00 -18.27 -7.28
N ALA A 42 -21.83 -18.18 -5.96
CA ALA A 42 -20.92 -19.02 -5.20
C ALA A 42 -21.67 -20.10 -4.41
N ASP A 43 -22.98 -19.97 -4.24
CA ASP A 43 -23.82 -20.92 -3.53
C ASP A 43 -24.85 -21.62 -4.45
N GLY A 44 -25.55 -22.61 -3.91
CA GLY A 44 -26.63 -23.31 -4.60
C GLY A 44 -27.92 -22.50 -4.74
N SER A 45 -28.00 -21.32 -4.11
CA SER A 45 -29.16 -20.42 -4.19
C SER A 45 -29.12 -19.52 -5.42
N GLY A 46 -27.97 -19.46 -6.11
CA GLY A 46 -27.75 -18.56 -7.23
C GLY A 46 -27.28 -17.17 -6.79
N SER A 47 -26.83 -17.02 -5.54
CA SER A 47 -26.32 -15.78 -4.97
C SER A 47 -24.83 -15.91 -4.61
N ALA A 48 -24.27 -14.82 -4.11
CA ALA A 48 -22.91 -14.72 -3.62
C ALA A 48 -22.89 -13.74 -2.45
N ASP A 49 -21.86 -13.84 -1.63
CA ASP A 49 -21.66 -12.96 -0.48
C ASP A 49 -20.37 -12.14 -0.67
N PRO A 50 -20.33 -11.22 -1.66
CA PRO A 50 -19.12 -10.45 -1.95
C PRO A 50 -18.78 -9.40 -0.89
N TYR A 51 -17.47 -9.15 -0.77
CA TYR A 51 -16.85 -8.04 -0.06
C TYR A 51 -15.57 -7.57 -0.75
N CYS A 52 -15.22 -6.30 -0.60
CA CYS A 52 -13.96 -5.73 -1.06
C CYS A 52 -12.85 -5.93 -0.01
N VAL A 53 -11.63 -6.17 -0.48
CA VAL A 53 -10.42 -6.22 0.35
C VAL A 53 -9.37 -5.27 -0.21
N LEU A 54 -8.93 -4.35 0.65
CA LEU A 54 -7.82 -3.46 0.40
C LEU A 54 -6.62 -3.92 1.23
N LYS A 55 -5.50 -4.21 0.58
CA LYS A 55 -4.23 -4.58 1.25
C LYS A 55 -3.10 -3.67 0.79
N CYS A 56 -2.35 -3.10 1.74
CA CYS A 56 -1.17 -2.29 1.44
C CYS A 56 -0.24 -2.23 2.65
N GLY A 57 1.07 -2.42 2.44
CA GLY A 57 2.08 -2.33 3.50
C GLY A 57 1.77 -3.18 4.75
N GLY A 58 1.29 -4.41 4.54
CA GLY A 58 0.92 -5.34 5.62
C GLY A 58 -0.41 -5.06 6.32
N GLN A 59 -1.09 -3.96 5.99
CA GLN A 59 -2.41 -3.66 6.54
C GLN A 59 -3.53 -4.13 5.61
N VAL A 60 -4.69 -4.42 6.20
CA VAL A 60 -5.88 -4.92 5.49
C VAL A 60 -7.13 -4.18 5.95
N ALA A 61 -7.93 -3.71 5.02
CA ALA A 61 -9.28 -3.20 5.25
C ALA A 61 -10.29 -4.01 4.40
N ARG A 62 -11.52 -4.13 4.90
CA ARG A 62 -12.59 -4.87 4.24
C ARG A 62 -13.89 -4.04 4.27
N SER A 63 -14.70 -4.17 3.23
CA SER A 63 -16.07 -3.67 3.23
C SER A 63 -17.01 -4.61 3.97
N SER A 64 -18.26 -4.18 4.16
CA SER A 64 -19.37 -5.07 4.50
C SER A 64 -19.54 -6.17 3.47
N THR A 65 -20.14 -7.27 3.91
CA THR A 65 -20.57 -8.38 3.04
C THR A 65 -22.03 -8.15 2.67
N GLN A 66 -22.37 -8.35 1.39
CA GLN A 66 -23.75 -8.22 0.91
C GLN A 66 -24.15 -9.51 0.19
N HIS A 67 -25.35 -10.03 0.44
CA HIS A 67 -25.88 -11.25 -0.19
C HIS A 67 -26.47 -10.93 -1.58
N THR A 68 -25.62 -10.70 -2.59
CA THR A 68 -26.05 -10.31 -3.94
C THR A 68 -24.93 -10.50 -4.98
N LEU A 69 -25.29 -10.73 -6.25
CA LEU A 69 -24.34 -10.75 -7.37
C LEU A 69 -23.97 -9.33 -7.88
N CYS A 70 -24.67 -8.31 -7.39
CA CYS A 70 -24.50 -6.90 -7.76
C CYS A 70 -24.37 -6.03 -6.50
N PRO A 71 -23.29 -6.15 -5.71
CA PRO A 71 -23.14 -5.39 -4.49
C PRO A 71 -22.94 -3.90 -4.75
N GLU A 72 -23.51 -3.07 -3.88
CA GLU A 72 -23.31 -1.62 -3.83
C GLU A 72 -22.87 -1.27 -2.41
N TRP A 73 -21.56 -1.29 -2.17
CA TRP A 73 -21.01 -0.98 -0.86
C TRP A 73 -21.08 0.52 -0.58
N ASN A 74 -20.63 1.36 -1.51
CA ASN A 74 -20.46 2.79 -1.32
C ASN A 74 -19.72 3.14 0.00
N GLU A 75 -18.78 2.28 0.40
CA GLU A 75 -18.12 2.32 1.70
C GLU A 75 -16.69 2.84 1.59
N PRO A 76 -16.28 3.81 2.43
CA PRO A 76 -14.89 4.22 2.51
C PRO A 76 -14.06 3.22 3.32
N MET A 77 -12.89 2.88 2.80
CA MET A 77 -11.85 2.09 3.47
C MET A 77 -10.59 2.94 3.64
N HIS A 78 -9.97 2.85 4.81
CA HIS A 78 -8.77 3.61 5.15
C HIS A 78 -7.69 2.71 5.72
N LEU A 79 -6.47 2.85 5.19
CA LEU A 79 -5.26 2.32 5.79
C LEU A 79 -4.38 3.51 6.21
N ARG A 80 -4.00 3.56 7.49
CA ARG A 80 -3.25 4.70 8.08
C ARG A 80 -1.84 4.26 8.44
N ASN A 81 -0.90 5.20 8.45
CA ASN A 81 0.49 4.92 8.85
C ASN A 81 1.15 3.82 8.01
N ILE A 82 0.85 3.76 6.72
CA ILE A 82 1.48 2.80 5.82
C ILE A 82 2.90 3.28 5.58
N SER A 83 3.88 2.52 6.06
CA SER A 83 5.30 2.73 5.76
C SER A 83 5.61 2.02 4.46
N LEU A 84 5.84 2.79 3.40
CA LEU A 84 6.33 2.26 2.13
C LEU A 84 7.77 2.77 1.93
N PRO A 85 8.69 1.92 1.46
CA PRO A 85 9.99 2.40 1.04
C PRO A 85 9.75 3.36 -0.14
N ILE A 86 10.13 4.62 0.01
CA ILE A 86 10.12 5.59 -1.10
C ILE A 86 11.26 5.16 -2.03
N THR A 87 11.00 4.15 -2.86
CA THR A 87 11.92 3.75 -3.91
C THR A 87 11.67 4.67 -5.09
N SER A 88 12.75 5.16 -5.69
CA SER A 88 12.72 5.96 -6.93
C SER A 88 12.01 5.24 -8.09
N ALA A 89 11.80 3.93 -7.97
CA ALA A 89 11.07 3.10 -8.91
C ALA A 89 9.53 3.26 -8.86
N GLY A 90 8.97 3.99 -7.88
CA GLY A 90 7.54 4.35 -7.86
C GLY A 90 6.56 3.17 -7.65
N ALA A 91 7.04 1.97 -7.34
CA ALA A 91 6.19 0.80 -7.15
C ALA A 91 5.62 0.78 -5.72
N ILE A 92 4.34 1.14 -5.59
CA ILE A 92 3.55 0.87 -4.38
C ILE A 92 2.95 -0.53 -4.50
N ASP A 93 3.29 -1.43 -3.58
CA ASP A 93 2.63 -2.74 -3.52
C ASP A 93 1.30 -2.60 -2.78
N ALA A 94 0.26 -2.27 -3.56
CA ALA A 94 -1.12 -2.19 -3.10
C ALA A 94 -1.97 -3.18 -3.90
N THR A 95 -2.59 -4.12 -3.20
CA THR A 95 -3.49 -5.12 -3.80
C THR A 95 -4.93 -4.79 -3.47
N PHE A 96 -5.76 -4.76 -4.51
CA PHE A 96 -7.21 -4.61 -4.43
C PHE A 96 -7.86 -5.87 -4.98
N ALA A 97 -8.76 -6.48 -4.20
CA ALA A 97 -9.47 -7.67 -4.61
C ALA A 97 -10.93 -7.63 -4.16
N ILE A 98 -11.81 -8.17 -5.00
CA ILE A 98 -13.16 -8.55 -4.60
C ILE A 98 -13.08 -10.03 -4.20
N ALA A 99 -13.55 -10.34 -2.99
CA ALA A 99 -13.66 -11.69 -2.49
C ALA A 99 -15.14 -12.05 -2.35
N VAL A 100 -15.46 -13.32 -2.58
CA VAL A 100 -16.82 -13.85 -2.41
C VAL A 100 -16.78 -14.86 -1.28
N LEU A 101 -17.59 -14.65 -0.24
CA LEU A 101 -17.80 -15.65 0.80
C LEU A 101 -18.79 -16.70 0.28
N THR A 102 -18.57 -17.95 0.66
CA THR A 102 -19.51 -19.05 0.41
C THR A 102 -19.88 -19.62 1.77
N LEU A 103 -21.07 -19.29 2.26
CA LEU A 103 -21.67 -20.00 3.39
C LEU A 103 -22.36 -21.25 2.82
N MET A 104 -21.89 -22.43 3.23
CA MET A 104 -22.51 -23.73 2.92
C MET A 104 -23.58 -24.10 3.93
#